data_AF-A0A495JUA5-F1
#
_entry.id   AF-A0A495JUA5-F1
#
_cell.length_a   1.000
_cell.length_b   1.000
_cell.length_c   1.000
_cell.angle_alpha   90.00
_cell.angle_beta   90.00
_cell.angle_gamma   90.00
#
_symmetry.space_group_name_H-M   'P 1'
#
loop_
_entity.id
_entity.type
_entity.pdbx_description
1 polymer ?
#
loop_
_entity_poly.entity_id
_entity_poly.type
_entity_poly.pdbx_seq_one_letter_code
_entity_poly.pdbx_strand_id
1 'polypeptide(L)'
;MPFMPTPKDRHETWRTELLTPVAQQCARAGLTTSVEDIPSRWRDTPVRTLRCTDGDGSWAALITVVRGRRHQPGASLVGNEFSRDPHTGYDLDSPGELVFEVQVTEDVGFDEDELLAFLLLGDGPAAGAEVLRWAGKKAAYTTSPPVERVELRQRRERRQFDDRQAAAAAVRVRIGVVPDEAAADLDAIDQAGLCWHFPRGHTGRYQRSAVVALAGYGERRPHLRSRWLTARVDGDALIIGVDELIPANQRHRWDGARWLWDRRYANTPAALRWQVDRAEQALPAVQALRRGALPDGLATAGIQTDSQLDALLAGVPCRLSDAELTPTWVANLHRGLADLAPWRLASAYHGWREGRQALGLPAQDPVVLFGLGGVGAVQKPKVALDQTDDGPLLRLIYTGSNAVLPYPQWTVPADLGALLYGWQPNIATPVAVSGQRGL
;
A
#
# COMPACT_ATOMS: atom_id res chain seq x y z
N MET A 1 -9.43 -15.32 -48.69
CA MET A 1 -8.12 -15.96 -48.48
C MET A 1 -8.36 -17.39 -48.02
N PRO A 2 -7.71 -18.41 -48.61
CA PRO A 2 -7.88 -19.79 -48.15
C PRO A 2 -7.34 -19.93 -46.72
N PHE A 3 -8.12 -20.60 -45.87
CA PHE A 3 -7.76 -20.93 -44.48
C PHE A 3 -6.59 -21.92 -44.54
N MET A 4 -5.35 -21.44 -44.40
CA MET A 4 -4.23 -22.35 -44.26
C MET A 4 -4.33 -23.00 -42.88
N PRO A 5 -4.30 -24.34 -42.78
CA PRO A 5 -4.35 -25.02 -41.49
C PRO A 5 -3.13 -24.58 -40.68
N THR A 6 -3.38 -24.09 -39.46
CA THR A 6 -2.32 -23.73 -38.52
C THR A 6 -1.41 -24.94 -38.33
N PRO A 7 -0.09 -24.81 -38.51
CA PRO A 7 0.84 -25.90 -38.24
C PRO A 7 0.61 -26.46 -36.84
N LYS A 8 0.51 -27.79 -36.71
CA LYS A 8 0.34 -28.47 -35.42
C LYS A 8 1.69 -28.92 -34.87
N ASP A 9 1.76 -29.10 -33.56
CA ASP A 9 2.91 -29.72 -32.91
C ASP A 9 3.09 -31.16 -33.44
N ARG A 10 4.25 -31.45 -34.04
CA ARG A 10 4.61 -32.79 -34.53
C ARG A 10 4.61 -33.85 -33.41
N HIS A 11 4.81 -33.43 -32.16
CA HIS A 11 4.89 -34.29 -30.98
C HIS A 11 3.63 -34.23 -30.09
N GLU A 12 2.50 -33.77 -30.62
CA GLU A 12 1.24 -33.55 -29.88
C GLU A 12 0.84 -34.75 -28.98
N THR A 13 0.74 -35.95 -29.57
CA THR A 13 0.34 -37.17 -28.85
C THR A 13 1.32 -37.51 -27.73
N TRP A 14 2.62 -37.50 -28.04
CA TRP A 14 3.65 -37.90 -27.09
C TRP A 14 3.75 -36.92 -25.91
N ARG A 15 3.69 -35.61 -26.18
CA ARG A 15 3.64 -34.58 -25.13
C ARG A 15 2.39 -34.72 -24.27
N THR A 16 1.23 -34.98 -24.87
CA THR A 16 -0.03 -35.13 -24.12
C THR A 16 0.05 -36.32 -23.16
N GLU A 17 0.60 -37.46 -23.60
CA GLU A 17 0.81 -38.63 -22.74
C GLU A 17 1.76 -38.33 -21.58
N LEU A 18 2.89 -37.66 -21.86
CA LEU A 18 3.89 -37.30 -20.84
C LEU A 18 3.38 -36.26 -19.83
N LEU A 19 2.49 -35.35 -20.26
CA LEU A 19 1.89 -34.31 -19.41
C LEU A 19 0.68 -34.83 -18.60
N THR A 20 0.06 -35.94 -19.01
CA THR A 20 -1.15 -36.47 -18.36
C THR A 20 -0.97 -36.73 -16.86
N PRO A 21 0.13 -37.35 -16.38
CA PRO A 21 0.34 -37.53 -14.94
C PRO A 21 0.42 -36.21 -14.16
N VAL A 22 1.05 -35.19 -14.74
CA VAL A 22 1.16 -33.84 -14.15
C VAL A 22 -0.21 -33.18 -14.07
N ALA A 23 -1.00 -33.27 -15.14
CA ALA A 23 -2.37 -32.75 -15.17
C ALA A 23 -3.24 -33.41 -14.09
N GLN A 24 -3.19 -34.74 -13.96
CA GLN A 24 -3.92 -35.47 -12.92
C GLN A 24 -3.47 -35.10 -11.50
N GLN A 25 -2.18 -34.82 -11.29
CA GLN A 25 -1.68 -34.34 -10.00
C GLN A 25 -2.21 -32.95 -9.68
N CYS A 26 -2.18 -32.02 -10.64
CA CYS A 26 -2.68 -30.66 -10.46
C CYS A 26 -4.20 -30.62 -10.25
N ALA A 27 -4.97 -31.38 -11.04
CA ALA A 27 -6.42 -31.48 -10.91
C ALA A 27 -6.86 -32.06 -9.55
N ARG A 28 -6.13 -33.06 -9.03
CA ARG A 28 -6.38 -33.61 -7.68
C ARG A 28 -6.15 -32.59 -6.56
N ALA A 29 -5.31 -31.58 -6.79
CA ALA A 29 -5.09 -30.48 -5.88
C ALA A 29 -6.07 -29.31 -6.07
N GLY A 30 -7.05 -29.45 -6.97
CA GLY A 30 -8.08 -28.44 -7.23
C GLY A 30 -7.65 -27.33 -8.20
N LEU A 31 -6.53 -27.50 -8.91
CA LEU A 31 -6.14 -26.58 -9.99
C LEU A 31 -6.96 -26.86 -11.25
N THR A 32 -7.28 -25.80 -11.98
CA THR A 32 -7.86 -25.93 -13.33
C THR A 32 -6.73 -26.31 -14.29
N THR A 33 -6.94 -27.34 -15.10
CA THR A 33 -5.94 -27.83 -16.05
C THR A 33 -6.49 -27.87 -17.47
N SER A 34 -5.76 -27.33 -18.43
CA SER A 34 -6.06 -27.37 -19.86
C SER A 34 -4.80 -27.75 -20.65
N VAL A 35 -4.96 -28.45 -21.77
CA VAL A 35 -3.87 -28.70 -22.70
C VAL A 35 -4.09 -27.85 -23.94
N GLU A 36 -3.09 -27.03 -24.26
CA GLU A 36 -3.18 -25.93 -25.22
C GLU A 36 -1.96 -25.95 -26.16
N ASP A 37 -2.12 -25.36 -27.34
CA ASP A 37 -1.03 -25.17 -28.29
C ASP A 37 -0.51 -23.73 -28.16
N ILE A 38 0.64 -23.55 -27.50
CA ILE A 38 1.19 -22.23 -27.19
C ILE A 38 2.22 -21.81 -28.25
N PRO A 39 2.12 -20.59 -28.82
CA PRO A 39 3.13 -20.07 -29.74
C PRO A 39 4.52 -20.03 -29.09
N SER A 40 5.52 -20.52 -29.80
CA SER A 40 6.91 -20.42 -29.37
C SER A 40 7.62 -19.33 -30.17
N ARG A 41 8.30 -18.40 -29.48
CA ARG A 41 9.14 -17.39 -30.16
C ARG A 41 10.32 -18.03 -30.94
N TRP A 42 10.59 -19.31 -30.74
CA TRP A 42 11.70 -20.05 -31.33
C TRP A 42 11.29 -21.04 -32.42
N ARG A 43 9.99 -21.17 -32.72
CA ARG A 43 9.47 -22.10 -33.74
C ARG A 43 8.31 -21.54 -34.53
N ASP A 44 8.23 -21.99 -35.78
CA ASP A 44 7.10 -21.72 -36.67
C ASP A 44 5.84 -22.52 -36.31
N THR A 45 5.97 -23.53 -35.43
CA THR A 45 4.85 -24.33 -34.94
C THR A 45 4.63 -24.11 -33.44
N PRO A 46 3.36 -24.03 -32.98
CA PRO A 46 3.04 -23.99 -31.57
C PRO A 46 3.44 -25.30 -30.88
N VAL A 47 3.60 -25.24 -29.57
CA VAL A 47 4.06 -26.35 -28.73
C VAL A 47 2.95 -26.78 -27.79
N ARG A 48 2.66 -28.08 -27.76
CA ARG A 48 1.67 -28.67 -26.86
C ARG A 48 2.10 -28.50 -25.41
N THR A 49 1.27 -27.83 -24.62
CA THR A 49 1.60 -27.36 -23.29
C THR A 49 0.42 -27.57 -22.35
N LEU A 50 0.69 -28.06 -21.14
CA LEU A 50 -0.27 -28.12 -20.06
C LEU A 50 -0.28 -26.76 -19.36
N ARG A 51 -1.44 -26.11 -19.31
CA ARG A 51 -1.68 -24.93 -18.49
C ARG A 51 -2.37 -25.37 -17.21
N CYS A 52 -1.82 -24.98 -16.06
CA CYS A 52 -2.43 -25.12 -14.76
C CYS A 52 -2.70 -23.71 -14.20
N THR A 53 -3.93 -23.41 -13.80
CA THR A 53 -4.27 -22.12 -13.17
C THR A 53 -4.92 -22.35 -11.82
N ASP A 54 -4.86 -21.35 -10.95
CA ASP A 54 -5.73 -21.33 -9.79
C ASP A 54 -7.17 -20.93 -10.17
N GLY A 55 -8.04 -20.89 -9.15
CA GLY A 55 -9.47 -20.65 -9.34
C GLY A 55 -9.82 -19.20 -9.71
N ASP A 56 -8.96 -18.23 -9.41
CA ASP A 56 -9.18 -16.82 -9.77
C ASP A 56 -8.37 -16.37 -11.00
N GLY A 57 -7.47 -17.22 -11.51
CA GLY A 57 -6.68 -16.95 -12.70
C GLY A 57 -5.54 -15.97 -12.46
N SER A 58 -5.22 -15.64 -11.20
CA SER A 58 -4.18 -14.66 -10.86
C SER A 58 -2.77 -15.11 -11.27
N TRP A 59 -2.57 -16.40 -11.50
CA TRP A 59 -1.34 -16.96 -12.03
C TRP A 59 -1.59 -18.21 -12.86
N ALA A 60 -0.60 -18.57 -13.68
CA ALA A 60 -0.59 -19.80 -14.45
C ALA A 60 0.78 -20.48 -14.35
N ALA A 61 0.78 -21.81 -14.34
CA ALA A 61 1.95 -22.59 -14.69
C ALA A 61 1.75 -23.20 -16.08
N LEU A 62 2.72 -22.99 -16.96
CA LEU A 62 2.83 -23.62 -18.27
C LEU A 62 3.88 -24.72 -18.18
N ILE A 63 3.46 -25.96 -18.43
CA ILE A 63 4.30 -27.14 -18.38
C ILE A 63 4.39 -27.75 -19.77
N THR A 64 5.60 -27.87 -20.30
CA THR A 64 5.84 -28.55 -21.58
C THR A 64 7.03 -29.49 -21.47
N VAL A 65 7.17 -30.41 -22.42
CA VAL A 65 8.25 -31.41 -22.40
C VAL A 65 9.30 -31.06 -23.44
N VAL A 66 10.58 -31.05 -23.07
CA VAL A 66 11.67 -30.65 -23.97
C VAL A 66 12.83 -31.61 -23.84
N ARG A 67 13.78 -31.53 -24.77
CA ARG A 67 15.09 -32.16 -24.68
C ARG A 67 16.03 -31.22 -23.95
N GLY A 68 16.57 -31.69 -22.84
CA GLY A 68 17.54 -31.00 -22.01
C GLY A 68 18.87 -31.74 -21.93
N ARG A 69 19.91 -31.03 -21.49
CA ARG A 69 21.21 -31.58 -21.12
C ARG A 69 21.49 -31.24 -19.67
N ARG A 70 21.85 -32.24 -18.88
CA ARG A 70 22.23 -32.06 -17.48
C ARG A 70 23.52 -31.24 -17.40
N HIS A 71 23.56 -30.25 -16.50
CA HIS A 71 24.77 -29.51 -16.21
C HIS A 71 25.81 -30.43 -15.57
N GLN A 72 27.09 -30.20 -15.89
CA GLN A 72 28.16 -30.85 -15.14
C GLN A 72 28.14 -30.36 -13.68
N PRO A 73 28.46 -31.23 -12.70
CA PRO A 73 28.58 -30.83 -11.30
C PRO A 73 29.47 -29.59 -11.16
N GLY A 74 28.96 -28.52 -10.53
CA GLY A 74 29.67 -27.25 -10.33
C GLY A 74 29.43 -26.16 -11.37
N ALA A 75 28.71 -26.45 -12.46
CA ALA A 75 28.36 -25.47 -13.51
C ALA A 75 26.90 -24.97 -13.46
N SER A 76 26.13 -25.39 -12.45
CA SER A 76 24.70 -25.03 -12.35
C SER A 76 24.54 -23.56 -11.94
N LEU A 77 23.82 -22.80 -12.77
CA LEU A 77 23.18 -21.57 -12.34
C LEU A 77 22.11 -21.95 -11.31
N VAL A 78 22.11 -21.28 -10.16
CA VAL A 78 21.23 -21.55 -9.02
C VAL A 78 19.81 -21.89 -9.49
N GLY A 79 19.36 -23.12 -9.24
CA GLY A 79 17.98 -23.54 -9.44
C GLY A 79 17.68 -24.35 -10.71
N ASN A 80 18.63 -24.53 -11.65
CA ASN A 80 18.40 -25.37 -12.83
C ASN A 80 19.48 -26.46 -12.98
N GLU A 81 19.06 -27.72 -12.93
CA GLU A 81 19.91 -28.89 -13.16
C GLU A 81 20.17 -29.13 -14.67
N PHE A 82 19.25 -28.67 -15.51
CA PHE A 82 19.29 -28.86 -16.95
C PHE A 82 19.40 -27.52 -17.68
N SER A 83 19.97 -27.57 -18.87
CA SER A 83 19.81 -26.53 -19.89
C SER A 83 19.14 -27.13 -21.12
N ARG A 84 18.51 -26.29 -21.94
CA ARG A 84 18.02 -26.70 -23.26
C ARG A 84 18.51 -25.75 -24.33
N ASP A 85 18.68 -26.28 -25.54
CA ASP A 85 18.86 -25.46 -26.73
C ASP A 85 17.47 -24.93 -27.17
N PRO A 86 17.29 -23.60 -27.33
CA PRO A 86 16.00 -23.03 -27.71
C PRO A 86 15.51 -23.44 -29.10
N HIS A 87 16.41 -23.81 -30.01
CA HIS A 87 16.07 -24.19 -31.38
C HIS A 87 15.74 -25.69 -31.49
N THR A 88 16.59 -26.53 -30.91
CA THR A 88 16.45 -27.99 -31.02
C THR A 88 15.66 -28.62 -29.87
N GLY A 89 15.62 -27.99 -28.70
CA GLY A 89 15.05 -28.57 -27.47
C GLY A 89 13.57 -28.92 -27.53
N TYR A 90 12.76 -28.28 -28.37
CA TYR A 90 11.34 -28.65 -28.51
C TYR A 90 11.08 -29.81 -29.48
N ASP A 91 12.12 -30.32 -30.16
CA ASP A 91 12.01 -31.52 -30.98
C ASP A 91 12.36 -32.73 -30.12
N LEU A 92 11.36 -33.54 -29.80
CA LEU A 92 11.57 -34.70 -28.92
C LEU A 92 12.43 -35.79 -29.58
N ASP A 93 12.72 -35.69 -30.88
CA ASP A 93 13.68 -36.56 -31.57
C ASP A 93 15.15 -36.10 -31.38
N SER A 94 15.38 -34.88 -30.88
CA SER A 94 16.73 -34.33 -30.71
C SER A 94 17.52 -35.01 -29.56
N PRO A 95 18.86 -35.00 -29.60
CA PRO A 95 19.68 -35.57 -28.54
C PRO A 95 19.48 -34.87 -27.18
N GLY A 96 19.36 -35.66 -26.10
CA GLY A 96 19.25 -35.16 -24.73
C GLY A 96 18.31 -35.99 -23.87
N GLU A 97 18.19 -35.62 -22.60
CA GLU A 97 17.20 -36.18 -21.67
C GLU A 97 15.83 -35.52 -21.90
N LEU A 98 14.74 -36.26 -21.72
CA LEU A 98 13.42 -35.64 -21.63
C LEU A 98 13.32 -34.91 -20.29
N VAL A 99 12.96 -33.63 -20.33
CA VAL A 99 12.79 -32.79 -19.15
C VAL A 99 11.49 -32.00 -19.27
N PHE A 100 10.94 -31.63 -18.13
CA PHE A 100 9.74 -30.83 -18.01
C PHE A 100 10.15 -29.38 -17.80
N GLU A 101 9.79 -28.54 -18.76
CA GLU A 101 9.88 -27.10 -18.63
C GLU A 101 8.65 -26.57 -17.91
N VAL A 102 8.87 -25.89 -16.80
CA VAL A 102 7.84 -25.23 -16.01
C VAL A 102 8.10 -23.73 -16.05
N GLN A 103 7.15 -22.99 -16.62
CA GLN A 103 7.10 -21.53 -16.56
C GLN A 103 5.96 -21.13 -15.63
N VAL A 104 6.24 -20.32 -14.62
CA VAL A 104 5.19 -19.75 -13.76
C VAL A 104 5.04 -18.29 -14.10
N THR A 105 3.85 -17.89 -14.49
CA THR A 105 3.51 -16.51 -14.82
C THR A 105 2.42 -15.98 -13.89
N GLU A 106 2.44 -14.68 -13.64
CA GLU A 106 1.44 -13.96 -12.85
C GLU A 106 0.86 -12.82 -13.68
N ASP A 107 -0.48 -12.68 -13.64
CA ASP A 107 -1.16 -11.56 -14.28
C ASP A 107 -0.97 -10.30 -13.41
N VAL A 108 -0.24 -9.35 -13.96
CA VAL A 108 0.08 -8.07 -13.31
C VAL A 108 -0.73 -6.89 -13.87
N GLY A 109 -1.71 -7.16 -14.73
CA GLY A 109 -2.55 -6.15 -15.38
C GLY A 109 -1.85 -5.36 -16.49
N PHE A 110 -0.82 -5.95 -17.09
CA PHE A 110 -0.08 -5.41 -18.24
C PHE A 110 -0.31 -6.30 -19.48
N ASP A 111 0.17 -5.85 -20.65
CA ASP A 111 0.00 -6.57 -21.92
C ASP A 111 0.69 -7.95 -21.95
N GLU A 112 1.68 -8.18 -21.07
CA GLU A 112 2.37 -9.46 -20.92
C GLU A 112 2.39 -9.89 -19.43
N ASP A 113 2.13 -11.17 -19.17
CA ASP A 113 2.25 -11.75 -17.83
C ASP A 113 3.71 -11.70 -17.33
N GLU A 114 3.90 -11.51 -16.03
CA GLU A 114 5.23 -11.52 -15.43
C GLU A 114 5.73 -12.96 -15.23
N LEU A 115 6.91 -13.29 -15.78
CA LEU A 115 7.55 -14.60 -15.57
C LEU A 115 8.22 -14.66 -14.19
N LEU A 116 7.60 -15.39 -13.26
CA LEU A 116 8.08 -15.57 -11.89
C LEU A 116 9.14 -16.66 -11.76
N ALA A 117 9.03 -17.71 -12.56
CA ALA A 117 9.97 -18.83 -12.52
C ALA A 117 10.09 -19.51 -13.88
N PHE A 118 11.30 -19.97 -14.18
CA PHE A 118 11.61 -20.83 -15.31
C PHE A 118 12.49 -21.98 -14.81
N LEU A 119 11.97 -23.20 -14.89
CA LEU A 119 12.60 -24.40 -14.34
C LEU A 119 12.61 -25.53 -15.37
N LEU A 120 13.70 -26.29 -15.39
CA LEU A 120 13.80 -27.55 -16.14
C LEU A 120 13.97 -28.71 -15.16
N LEU A 121 13.03 -29.65 -15.17
CA LEU A 121 12.90 -30.72 -14.18
C LEU A 121 13.00 -32.10 -14.85
N GLY A 122 13.65 -33.06 -14.20
CA GLY A 122 13.96 -34.35 -14.81
C GLY A 122 12.77 -35.28 -15.04
N ASP A 123 11.66 -35.06 -14.34
CA ASP A 123 10.47 -35.91 -14.44
C ASP A 123 9.16 -35.17 -14.14
N GLY A 124 8.05 -35.83 -14.49
CA GLY A 124 6.70 -35.31 -14.31
C GLY A 124 6.31 -35.11 -12.85
N PRO A 125 6.57 -36.07 -11.93
CA PRO A 125 6.32 -35.87 -10.50
C PRO A 125 7.00 -34.63 -9.91
N ALA A 126 8.25 -34.34 -10.29
CA ALA A 126 8.95 -33.12 -9.87
C ALA A 126 8.29 -31.86 -10.43
N ALA A 127 7.89 -31.87 -11.71
CA ALA A 127 7.15 -30.76 -12.31
C ALA A 127 5.81 -30.51 -11.62
N GLY A 128 5.04 -31.57 -11.36
CA GLY A 128 3.79 -31.46 -10.61
C GLY A 128 4.01 -30.95 -9.19
N ALA A 129 5.03 -31.46 -8.48
CA ALA A 129 5.37 -30.99 -7.13
C ALA A 129 5.74 -29.49 -7.12
N GLU A 130 6.46 -29.01 -8.13
CA GLU A 130 6.80 -27.60 -8.26
C GLU A 130 5.56 -26.73 -8.50
N VAL A 131 4.65 -27.14 -9.39
CA VAL A 131 3.37 -26.42 -9.60
C VAL A 131 2.55 -26.36 -8.31
N LEU A 132 2.48 -27.46 -7.56
CA LEU A 132 1.79 -27.50 -6.27
C LEU A 132 2.47 -26.63 -5.21
N ARG A 133 3.80 -26.50 -5.23
CA ARG A 133 4.54 -25.58 -4.36
C ARG A 133 4.12 -24.14 -4.60
N TRP A 134 3.97 -23.74 -5.87
CA TRP A 134 3.47 -22.40 -6.23
C TRP A 134 2.02 -22.20 -5.81
N ALA A 135 1.14 -23.16 -6.10
CA ALA A 135 -0.25 -23.12 -5.65
C ALA A 135 -0.38 -23.01 -4.12
N GLY A 136 0.51 -23.69 -3.39
CA GLY A 136 0.56 -23.66 -1.93
C GLY A 136 1.02 -22.33 -1.33
N LYS A 137 1.70 -21.45 -2.09
CA LYS A 137 2.21 -20.17 -1.56
C LYS A 137 1.11 -19.29 -1.00
N LYS A 138 -0.03 -19.18 -1.70
CA LYS A 138 -1.16 -18.33 -1.27
C LYS A 138 -1.63 -18.72 0.13
N ALA A 139 -1.86 -20.02 0.34
CA ALA A 139 -2.25 -20.55 1.64
C ALA A 139 -1.11 -20.43 2.68
N ALA A 140 0.13 -20.71 2.30
CA ALA A 140 1.28 -20.68 3.20
C ALA A 140 1.59 -19.29 3.77
N TYR A 141 1.30 -18.23 3.00
CA TYR A 141 1.55 -16.85 3.40
C TYR A 141 0.29 -16.06 3.76
N THR A 142 -0.88 -16.69 3.72
CA THR A 142 -2.09 -16.11 4.29
C THR A 142 -1.89 -15.93 5.80
N THR A 143 -2.22 -14.75 6.30
CA THR A 143 -2.02 -14.36 7.69
C THR A 143 -3.32 -13.79 8.25
N SER A 144 -3.57 -13.98 9.53
CA SER A 144 -4.72 -13.34 10.17
C SER A 144 -4.44 -11.84 10.32
N PRO A 145 -5.34 -10.96 9.86
CA PRO A 145 -5.20 -9.54 10.10
C PRO A 145 -5.04 -9.23 11.59
N PRO A 146 -4.18 -8.28 11.97
CA PRO A 146 -3.95 -7.96 13.38
C PRO A 146 -5.21 -7.33 13.97
N VAL A 147 -5.87 -8.07 14.86
CA VAL A 147 -6.98 -7.54 15.67
C VAL A 147 -6.42 -7.07 17.00
N GLU A 148 -6.26 -5.75 17.15
CA GLU A 148 -5.91 -5.19 18.45
C GLU A 148 -7.10 -5.33 19.42
N ARG A 149 -6.83 -5.86 20.61
CA ARG A 149 -7.84 -5.94 21.69
C ARG A 149 -8.34 -4.54 22.05
N VAL A 150 -9.67 -4.39 22.14
CA VAL A 150 -10.34 -3.12 22.40
C VAL A 150 -9.81 -2.44 23.67
N GLU A 151 -9.53 -3.22 24.73
CA GLU A 151 -9.02 -2.68 26.00
C GLU A 151 -7.59 -2.15 25.87
N LEU A 152 -6.73 -2.80 25.07
CA LEU A 152 -5.36 -2.35 24.83
C LEU A 152 -5.35 -1.05 24.03
N ARG A 153 -6.20 -0.98 22.99
CA ARG A 153 -6.41 0.22 22.20
C ARG A 153 -6.89 1.39 23.07
N GLN A 154 -7.96 1.18 23.84
CA GLN A 154 -8.52 2.21 24.71
C GLN A 154 -7.50 2.69 25.76
N ARG A 155 -6.72 1.78 26.35
CA ARG A 155 -5.63 2.14 27.27
C ARG A 155 -4.54 2.96 26.57
N ARG A 156 -4.16 2.63 25.34
CA ARG A 156 -3.18 3.41 24.55
C ARG A 156 -3.71 4.80 24.25
N GLU A 157 -4.94 4.90 23.77
CA GLU A 157 -5.57 6.17 23.41
C GLU A 157 -5.77 7.04 24.65
N ARG A 158 -6.09 6.44 25.81
CA ARG A 158 -6.15 7.15 27.08
C ARG A 158 -4.79 7.70 27.52
N ARG A 159 -3.72 6.90 27.44
CA ARG A 159 -2.36 7.38 27.73
C ARG A 159 -1.96 8.54 26.82
N GLN A 160 -2.24 8.43 25.51
CA GLN A 160 -1.99 9.51 24.57
C GLN A 160 -2.79 10.76 24.92
N PHE A 161 -4.05 10.63 25.31
CA PHE A 161 -4.87 11.76 25.76
C PHE A 161 -4.30 12.42 27.02
N ASP A 162 -3.97 11.65 28.05
CA ASP A 162 -3.43 12.17 29.30
C ASP A 162 -2.07 12.88 29.06
N ASP A 163 -1.20 12.33 28.22
CA ASP A 163 0.06 12.98 27.81
C ASP A 163 -0.17 14.26 26.98
N ARG A 164 -1.22 14.31 26.16
CA ARG A 164 -1.60 15.54 25.43
C ARG A 164 -2.10 16.63 26.37
N GLN A 165 -2.95 16.28 27.33
CA GLN A 165 -3.43 17.20 28.38
C GLN A 165 -2.25 17.77 29.16
N ALA A 166 -1.35 16.91 29.65
CA ALA A 166 -0.19 17.31 30.43
C ALA A 166 0.75 18.22 29.62
N ALA A 167 1.03 17.88 28.36
CA ALA A 167 1.88 18.66 27.48
C ALA A 167 1.30 20.04 27.14
N ALA A 168 -0.01 20.14 26.92
CA ALA A 168 -0.68 21.40 26.64
C ALA A 168 -0.81 22.28 27.89
N ALA A 169 -0.91 21.69 29.10
CA ALA A 169 -0.97 22.43 30.36
C ALA A 169 0.42 22.90 30.83
N ALA A 170 1.45 22.09 30.62
CA ALA A 170 2.84 22.37 30.98
C ALA A 170 3.69 22.57 29.71
N VAL A 171 3.36 23.61 28.95
CA VAL A 171 3.98 23.92 27.66
C VAL A 171 5.49 24.02 27.80
N ARG A 172 6.21 23.22 27.00
CA ARG A 172 7.68 23.23 26.89
C ARG A 172 8.06 23.40 25.44
N VAL A 173 8.08 24.66 24.99
CA VAL A 173 8.46 25.04 23.63
C VAL A 173 9.65 25.97 23.68
N ARG A 174 10.69 25.67 22.90
CA ARG A 174 11.87 26.52 22.71
C ARG A 174 11.90 27.03 21.29
N ILE A 175 12.33 28.27 21.12
CA ILE A 175 12.53 28.90 19.82
C ILE A 175 14.03 28.82 19.52
N GLY A 176 14.39 28.21 18.39
CA GLY A 176 15.74 28.18 17.85
C GLY A 176 16.04 29.44 17.04
N VAL A 177 17.01 29.35 16.13
CA VAL A 177 17.29 30.45 15.20
C VAL A 177 16.19 30.49 14.13
N VAL A 178 15.47 31.60 14.06
CA VAL A 178 14.37 31.82 13.11
C VAL A 178 14.65 33.13 12.35
N PRO A 179 14.66 33.13 11.01
CA PRO A 179 14.85 34.34 10.20
C PRO A 179 13.60 35.25 10.24
N ASP A 180 13.79 36.54 9.94
CA ASP A 180 12.73 37.56 9.99
C ASP A 180 11.50 37.22 9.14
N GLU A 181 11.68 36.53 8.01
CA GLU A 181 10.60 36.09 7.12
C GLU A 181 9.57 35.18 7.82
N ALA A 182 9.97 34.53 8.93
CA ALA A 182 9.14 33.63 9.71
C ALA A 182 8.57 34.26 10.99
N ALA A 183 8.93 35.51 11.30
CA ALA A 183 8.55 36.18 12.56
C ALA A 183 7.04 36.25 12.77
N ALA A 184 6.27 36.58 11.72
CA ALA A 184 4.81 36.69 11.83
C ALA A 184 4.11 35.36 12.13
N ASP A 185 4.60 34.24 11.58
CA ASP A 185 4.06 32.92 11.90
C ASP A 185 4.54 32.44 13.27
N LEU A 186 5.78 32.78 13.66
CA LEU A 186 6.33 32.48 14.99
C LEU A 186 5.52 33.19 16.11
N ASP A 187 5.19 34.46 15.92
CA ASP A 187 4.37 35.23 16.85
C ASP A 187 2.94 34.69 16.96
N ALA A 188 2.44 34.05 15.91
CA ALA A 188 1.11 33.47 15.85
C ALA A 188 1.02 32.07 16.48
N ILE A 189 2.13 31.45 16.92
CA ILE A 189 2.10 30.08 17.44
C ILE A 189 1.24 29.99 18.70
N ASP A 190 0.21 29.14 18.65
CA ASP A 190 -0.46 28.56 19.80
C ASP A 190 0.38 27.38 20.30
N GLN A 191 1.20 27.63 21.32
CA GLN A 191 2.11 26.61 21.85
C GLN A 191 1.36 25.45 22.51
N ALA A 192 0.22 25.72 23.16
CA ALA A 192 -0.59 24.68 23.79
C ALA A 192 -1.26 23.81 22.72
N GLY A 193 -1.83 24.43 21.67
CA GLY A 193 -2.36 23.74 20.50
C GLY A 193 -1.30 22.89 19.80
N LEU A 194 -0.11 23.44 19.56
CA LEU A 194 1.02 22.72 18.97
C LEU A 194 1.41 21.50 19.81
N CYS A 195 1.61 21.67 21.13
CA CYS A 195 1.91 20.57 22.05
C CYS A 195 0.80 19.51 22.09
N TRP A 196 -0.47 19.93 22.10
CA TRP A 196 -1.62 19.04 22.06
C TRP A 196 -1.62 18.20 20.80
N HIS A 197 -1.46 18.81 19.63
CA HIS A 197 -1.62 18.14 18.35
C HIS A 197 -0.39 17.37 17.88
N PHE A 198 0.81 17.66 18.42
CA PHE A 198 2.07 17.08 17.94
C PHE A 198 2.00 15.53 17.85
N PRO A 199 2.61 14.89 16.83
CA PRO A 199 2.58 13.44 16.67
C PRO A 199 3.02 12.69 17.93
N ARG A 200 2.32 11.60 18.27
CA ARG A 200 2.60 10.77 19.45
C ARG A 200 3.06 9.37 19.05
N GLY A 201 4.02 8.83 19.79
CA GLY A 201 4.41 7.44 19.67
C GLY A 201 3.44 6.49 20.37
N HIS A 202 3.76 5.19 20.34
CA HIS A 202 2.97 4.15 21.01
C HIS A 202 2.92 4.30 22.55
N THR A 203 3.89 5.00 23.14
CA THR A 203 3.97 5.24 24.59
C THR A 203 3.10 6.40 25.05
N GLY A 204 2.58 7.23 24.15
CA GLY A 204 1.88 8.48 24.49
C GLY A 204 2.75 9.74 24.38
N ARG A 205 4.07 9.59 24.46
CA ARG A 205 5.05 10.69 24.35
C ARG A 205 5.17 11.21 22.92
N TYR A 206 5.77 12.40 22.77
CA TYR A 206 6.08 12.96 21.45
C TYR A 206 6.89 11.97 20.59
N GLN A 207 6.49 11.86 19.33
CA GLN A 207 7.22 11.04 18.36
C GLN A 207 8.53 11.75 17.98
N ARG A 208 9.67 11.24 18.49
CA ARG A 208 10.99 11.85 18.30
C ARG A 208 11.44 11.98 16.84
N SER A 209 10.98 11.08 15.97
CA SER A 209 11.30 11.11 14.54
C SER A 209 10.43 12.07 13.73
N ALA A 210 9.41 12.69 14.35
CA ALA A 210 8.51 13.59 13.64
C ALA A 210 9.16 14.96 13.44
N VAL A 211 9.13 15.43 12.19
CA VAL A 211 9.33 16.83 11.82
C VAL A 211 7.97 17.35 11.34
N VAL A 212 7.43 18.33 12.05
CA VAL A 212 6.15 18.95 11.71
C VAL A 212 6.44 20.23 10.93
N ALA A 213 5.99 20.29 9.68
CA ALA A 213 6.17 21.46 8.80
C ALA A 213 4.95 22.38 8.93
N LEU A 214 5.14 23.56 9.51
CA LEU A 214 4.07 24.47 9.91
C LEU A 214 3.73 25.48 8.79
N ALA A 215 4.73 26.16 8.25
CA ALA A 215 4.59 27.15 7.18
C ALA A 215 5.82 27.14 6.27
N GLY A 216 5.64 27.34 4.97
CA GLY A 216 6.72 27.35 3.97
C GLY A 216 7.02 28.76 3.46
N TYR A 217 8.31 29.05 3.23
CA TYR A 217 8.83 30.34 2.78
C TYR A 217 9.57 30.20 1.43
N GLY A 218 9.48 31.24 0.60
CA GLY A 218 10.09 31.28 -0.74
C GLY A 218 9.24 30.64 -1.85
N GLU A 219 9.88 30.33 -2.99
CA GLU A 219 9.21 29.73 -4.14
C GLU A 219 8.66 28.33 -3.82
N ARG A 220 7.37 28.12 -4.10
CA ARG A 220 6.69 26.84 -3.87
C ARG A 220 6.99 25.85 -4.98
N ARG A 221 8.15 25.21 -4.91
CA ARG A 221 8.50 24.08 -5.78
C ARG A 221 8.37 22.76 -4.99
N PRO A 222 7.35 21.93 -5.26
CA PRO A 222 6.99 20.81 -4.37
C PRO A 222 8.07 19.72 -4.27
N HIS A 223 8.92 19.60 -5.29
CA HIS A 223 9.97 18.58 -5.39
C HIS A 223 11.36 19.08 -4.99
N LEU A 224 11.52 20.37 -4.72
CA LEU A 224 12.80 20.95 -4.30
C LEU A 224 12.76 21.27 -2.81
N ARG A 225 13.95 21.37 -2.23
CA ARG A 225 14.09 21.87 -0.87
C ARG A 225 13.66 23.34 -0.85
N SER A 226 12.86 23.69 0.14
CA SER A 226 12.43 25.05 0.46
C SER A 226 12.56 25.26 1.96
N ARG A 227 12.58 26.51 2.41
CA ARG A 227 12.65 26.84 3.85
C ARG A 227 11.26 26.70 4.46
N TRP A 228 11.19 26.04 5.61
CA TRP A 228 9.95 25.83 6.35
C TRP A 228 10.14 26.14 7.82
N LEU A 229 9.16 26.81 8.43
CA LEU A 229 8.99 26.81 9.87
C LEU A 229 8.61 25.39 10.30
N THR A 230 9.38 24.84 11.24
CA THR A 230 9.20 23.46 11.71
C THR A 230 9.11 23.38 13.22
N ALA A 231 8.48 22.32 13.70
CA ALA A 231 8.55 21.89 15.09
C ALA A 231 9.12 20.46 15.17
N ARG A 232 10.04 20.23 16.10
CA ARG A 232 10.69 18.93 16.36
C ARG A 232 10.77 18.66 17.85
N VAL A 233 10.99 17.40 18.21
CA VAL A 233 11.24 17.01 19.61
C VAL A 233 12.71 17.18 19.94
N ASP A 234 13.01 17.83 21.07
CA ASP A 234 14.34 17.84 21.67
C ASP A 234 14.22 17.63 23.20
N GLY A 235 14.67 16.46 23.66
CA GLY A 235 14.39 15.96 25.01
C GLY A 235 12.89 15.73 25.23
N ASP A 236 12.34 16.44 26.21
CA ASP A 236 10.90 16.44 26.55
C ASP A 236 10.19 17.73 26.10
N ALA A 237 10.86 18.56 25.29
CA ALA A 237 10.34 19.82 24.77
C ALA A 237 10.18 19.76 23.24
N LEU A 238 9.39 20.68 22.71
CA LEU A 238 9.41 20.98 21.28
C LEU A 238 10.39 22.13 21.01
N ILE A 239 11.14 22.03 19.92
CA ILE A 239 11.95 23.13 19.39
C ILE A 239 11.36 23.59 18.06
N ILE A 240 11.23 24.90 17.91
CA ILE A 240 10.72 25.55 16.72
C ILE A 240 11.88 26.24 16.02
N GLY A 241 12.03 26.00 14.71
CA GLY A 241 13.12 26.55 13.92
C GLY A 241 12.75 26.62 12.46
N VAL A 242 13.74 26.91 11.61
CA VAL A 242 13.58 26.83 10.16
C VAL A 242 14.50 25.74 9.61
N ASP A 243 13.91 24.86 8.79
CA ASP A 243 14.61 23.77 8.11
C ASP A 243 14.41 23.83 6.60
N GLU A 244 15.36 23.28 5.85
CA GLU A 244 15.17 22.98 4.43
C GLU A 244 14.49 21.61 4.22
N LEU A 245 13.24 21.63 3.78
CA LEU A 245 12.44 20.43 3.57
C LEU A 245 11.99 20.32 2.10
N ILE A 246 11.85 19.08 1.63
CA ILE A 246 11.09 18.79 0.41
C ILE A 246 9.63 18.63 0.84
N PRO A 247 8.74 19.59 0.53
CA PRO A 247 7.41 19.67 1.13
C PRO A 247 6.47 18.55 0.68
N ALA A 248 6.67 18.00 -0.52
CA ALA A 248 5.90 16.85 -0.98
C ALA A 248 6.16 15.59 -0.14
N ASN A 249 7.31 15.47 0.53
CA ASN A 249 7.69 14.27 1.27
C ASN A 249 7.27 14.32 2.76
N GLN A 250 6.65 15.41 3.21
CA GLN A 250 6.36 15.62 4.63
C GLN A 250 4.99 15.08 5.03
N ARG A 251 4.99 13.99 5.81
CA ARG A 251 3.75 13.41 6.37
C ARG A 251 3.04 14.36 7.33
N HIS A 252 3.79 15.15 8.10
CA HIS A 252 3.24 16.09 9.07
C HIS A 252 3.31 17.53 8.56
N ARG A 253 2.74 17.78 7.37
CA ARG A 253 2.57 19.13 6.83
C ARG A 253 1.25 19.73 7.34
N TRP A 254 1.35 20.82 8.08
CA TRP A 254 0.24 21.45 8.81
C TRP A 254 -0.15 22.82 8.25
N ASP A 255 0.46 23.23 7.13
CA ASP A 255 0.18 24.48 6.43
C ASP A 255 -1.28 24.60 5.97
N GLY A 256 -1.90 23.49 5.56
CA GLY A 256 -3.33 23.40 5.24
C GLY A 256 -4.25 23.18 6.44
N ALA A 257 -3.71 23.01 7.64
CA ALA A 257 -4.46 22.75 8.88
C ALA A 257 -3.95 23.65 10.02
N ARG A 258 -3.92 24.96 9.76
CA ARG A 258 -3.35 25.97 10.67
C ARG A 258 -3.96 25.96 12.08
N TRP A 259 -5.21 25.54 12.23
CA TRP A 259 -5.87 25.38 13.53
C TRP A 259 -5.15 24.41 14.49
N LEU A 260 -4.21 23.60 14.01
CA LEU A 260 -3.38 22.73 14.84
C LEU A 260 -2.31 23.48 15.66
N TRP A 261 -1.94 24.70 15.26
CA TRP A 261 -0.77 25.39 15.80
C TRP A 261 -0.81 26.92 15.76
N ASP A 262 -1.69 27.53 14.96
CA ASP A 262 -1.76 28.98 14.74
C ASP A 262 -2.95 29.55 15.52
N ARG A 263 -2.68 30.42 16.50
CA ARG A 263 -3.69 30.99 17.40
C ARG A 263 -4.76 31.79 16.65
N ARG A 264 -4.43 32.33 15.47
CA ARG A 264 -5.39 33.06 14.61
C ARG A 264 -6.50 32.14 14.08
N TYR A 265 -6.24 30.83 14.06
CA TYR A 265 -7.14 29.79 13.57
C TYR A 265 -7.72 28.91 14.70
N ALA A 266 -7.50 29.26 15.97
CA ALA A 266 -7.96 28.47 17.12
C ALA A 266 -9.48 28.23 17.12
N ASN A 267 -10.26 29.19 16.60
CA ASN A 267 -11.73 29.13 16.52
C ASN A 267 -12.24 28.58 15.17
N THR A 268 -11.42 27.85 14.41
CA THR A 268 -11.86 27.23 13.14
C THR A 268 -13.07 26.34 13.39
N PRO A 269 -14.23 26.56 12.71
CA PRO A 269 -15.45 25.79 12.93
C PRO A 269 -15.26 24.28 12.69
N ALA A 270 -16.09 23.46 13.34
CA ALA A 270 -16.04 22.00 13.23
C ALA A 270 -16.11 21.52 11.77
N ALA A 271 -16.96 22.12 10.95
CA ALA A 271 -17.10 21.79 9.53
C ALA A 271 -15.81 21.95 8.71
N LEU A 272 -14.92 22.87 9.10
CA LEU A 272 -13.61 23.06 8.44
C LEU A 272 -12.51 22.26 9.13
N ARG A 273 -12.56 22.17 10.46
CA ARG A 273 -11.55 21.50 11.30
C ARG A 273 -11.63 19.98 11.20
N TRP A 274 -12.84 19.44 11.32
CA TRP A 274 -13.13 18.00 11.38
C TRP A 274 -13.78 17.48 10.09
N GLN A 275 -14.25 18.38 9.21
CA GLN A 275 -15.03 18.04 8.02
C GLN A 275 -16.35 17.33 8.32
N VAL A 276 -16.88 17.62 9.51
CA VAL A 276 -18.20 17.24 10.01
C VAL A 276 -18.68 18.38 10.91
N ASP A 277 -19.99 18.61 10.95
CA ASP A 277 -20.56 19.67 11.78
C ASP A 277 -20.53 19.32 13.26
N ARG A 278 -20.67 18.02 13.56
CA ARG A 278 -20.76 17.50 14.92
C ARG A 278 -19.95 16.21 15.07
N ALA A 279 -19.35 16.02 16.24
CA ALA A 279 -18.50 14.86 16.50
C ALA A 279 -19.24 13.53 16.28
N GLU A 280 -20.53 13.45 16.61
CA GLU A 280 -21.32 12.22 16.50
C GLU A 280 -21.46 11.73 15.05
N GLN A 281 -21.33 12.60 14.05
CA GLN A 281 -21.37 12.21 12.63
C GLN A 281 -20.18 11.32 12.24
N ALA A 282 -19.02 11.51 12.88
CA ALA A 282 -17.84 10.70 12.64
C ALA A 282 -17.84 9.36 13.39
N LEU A 283 -18.70 9.23 14.41
CA LEU A 283 -18.66 8.11 15.37
C LEU A 283 -18.85 6.73 14.71
N PRO A 284 -19.81 6.50 13.79
CA PRO A 284 -20.01 5.17 13.20
C PRO A 284 -18.77 4.65 12.45
N ALA A 285 -18.17 5.50 11.62
CA ALA A 285 -16.97 5.17 10.86
C ALA A 285 -15.79 4.89 11.79
N VAL A 286 -15.56 5.75 12.79
CA VAL A 286 -14.47 5.54 13.77
C VAL A 286 -14.68 4.27 14.59
N GLN A 287 -15.91 3.94 15.00
CA GLN A 287 -16.19 2.72 15.74
C GLN A 287 -15.94 1.46 14.90
N ALA A 288 -16.30 1.45 13.61
CA ALA A 288 -16.00 0.34 12.72
C ALA A 288 -14.48 0.08 12.62
N LEU A 289 -13.70 1.14 12.39
CA LEU A 289 -12.23 1.07 12.35
C LEU A 289 -11.63 0.61 13.69
N ARG A 290 -12.19 1.08 14.82
CA ARG A 290 -11.74 0.72 16.17
C ARG A 290 -11.98 -0.75 16.51
N ARG A 291 -13.02 -1.36 15.97
CA ARG A 291 -13.30 -2.80 16.13
C ARG A 291 -12.42 -3.70 15.25
N GLY A 292 -11.55 -3.13 14.43
CA GLY A 292 -10.71 -3.88 13.49
C GLY A 292 -11.45 -4.34 12.24
N ALA A 293 -12.72 -3.93 12.06
CA ALA A 293 -13.52 -4.18 10.86
C ALA A 293 -13.22 -3.12 9.80
N LEU A 294 -11.97 -3.08 9.32
CA LEU A 294 -11.52 -2.10 8.32
C LEU A 294 -12.36 -2.17 7.03
N PRO A 295 -12.62 -3.35 6.42
CA PRO A 295 -13.43 -3.44 5.21
C PRO A 295 -14.84 -2.84 5.40
N ASP A 296 -15.52 -3.20 6.48
CA ASP A 296 -16.85 -2.67 6.80
C ASP A 296 -16.84 -1.15 7.02
N GLY A 297 -15.79 -0.64 7.69
CA GLY A 297 -15.62 0.79 7.95
C GLY A 297 -15.38 1.60 6.67
N LEU A 298 -14.60 1.05 5.73
CA LEU A 298 -14.37 1.64 4.41
C LEU A 298 -15.66 1.63 3.58
N ALA A 299 -16.33 0.48 3.48
CA ALA A 299 -17.57 0.32 2.72
C ALA A 299 -18.70 1.23 3.25
N THR A 300 -18.87 1.32 4.58
CA THR A 300 -19.87 2.20 5.21
C THR A 300 -19.62 3.68 4.90
N ALA A 301 -18.36 4.05 4.70
CA ALA A 301 -17.97 5.41 4.35
C ALA A 301 -17.90 5.65 2.83
N GLY A 302 -18.34 4.70 2.00
CA GLY A 302 -18.33 4.80 0.55
C GLY A 302 -16.91 4.79 -0.06
N ILE A 303 -15.93 4.21 0.65
CA ILE A 303 -14.55 4.10 0.16
C ILE A 303 -14.41 2.77 -0.56
N GLN A 304 -14.03 2.84 -1.83
CA GLN A 304 -13.71 1.67 -2.63
C GLN A 304 -12.29 1.19 -2.35
N THR A 305 -12.04 -0.08 -2.63
CA THR A 305 -10.72 -0.72 -2.55
C THR A 305 -10.47 -1.50 -3.84
N ASP A 306 -9.21 -1.54 -4.29
CA ASP A 306 -8.84 -2.41 -5.41
C ASP A 306 -8.64 -3.86 -4.95
N SER A 307 -8.62 -4.79 -5.92
CA SER A 307 -8.53 -6.23 -5.63
C SER A 307 -7.26 -6.62 -4.88
N GLN A 308 -6.16 -5.91 -5.12
CA GLN A 308 -4.89 -6.15 -4.42
C GLN A 308 -4.98 -5.71 -2.96
N LEU A 309 -5.57 -4.54 -2.69
CA LEU A 309 -5.77 -4.08 -1.32
C LEU A 309 -6.82 -4.91 -0.58
N ASP A 310 -7.87 -5.37 -1.26
CA ASP A 310 -8.86 -6.31 -0.71
C ASP A 310 -8.22 -7.61 -0.25
N ALA A 311 -7.32 -8.19 -1.07
CA ALA A 311 -6.56 -9.38 -0.69
C ALA A 311 -5.76 -9.14 0.60
N LEU A 312 -5.04 -8.01 0.69
CA LEU A 312 -4.25 -7.68 1.89
C LEU A 312 -5.15 -7.37 3.11
N LEU A 313 -6.30 -6.74 2.94
CA LEU A 313 -7.27 -6.54 4.03
C LEU A 313 -7.83 -7.88 4.55
N ALA A 314 -7.98 -8.86 3.66
CA ALA A 314 -8.35 -10.22 4.01
C ALA A 314 -7.17 -11.06 4.56
N GLY A 315 -5.95 -10.52 4.55
CA GLY A 315 -4.76 -11.21 5.01
C GLY A 315 -4.18 -12.21 4.00
N VAL A 316 -4.61 -12.15 2.74
CA VAL A 316 -4.21 -13.04 1.65
C VAL A 316 -3.13 -12.34 0.81
N PRO A 317 -2.15 -13.08 0.27
CA PRO A 317 -1.22 -12.51 -0.71
C PRO A 317 -1.96 -11.87 -1.89
N CYS A 318 -1.65 -10.60 -2.19
CA CYS A 318 -2.17 -9.93 -3.38
C CYS A 318 -1.42 -10.33 -4.66
N ARG A 319 -0.22 -10.89 -4.51
CA ARG A 319 0.66 -11.43 -5.57
C ARG A 319 1.47 -12.60 -5.04
N LEU A 320 1.76 -13.59 -5.89
CA LEU A 320 2.64 -14.73 -5.62
C LEU A 320 4.12 -14.34 -5.57
N SER A 321 4.53 -13.39 -6.42
CA SER A 321 5.87 -12.80 -6.41
C SER A 321 6.23 -12.20 -5.04
N ASP A 322 5.26 -11.55 -4.41
CA ASP A 322 5.41 -10.84 -3.13
C ASP A 322 4.84 -11.61 -1.93
N ALA A 323 4.44 -12.87 -2.09
CA ALA A 323 3.66 -13.59 -1.07
C ALA A 323 4.34 -13.61 0.32
N GLU A 324 5.66 -13.75 0.37
CA GLU A 324 6.47 -13.72 1.60
C GLU A 324 6.35 -12.42 2.40
N LEU A 325 6.00 -11.32 1.74
CA LEU A 325 5.84 -10.01 2.37
C LEU A 325 4.45 -9.82 2.97
N THR A 326 3.49 -10.71 2.69
CA THR A 326 2.09 -10.61 3.14
C THR A 326 1.98 -10.32 4.64
N PRO A 327 2.64 -11.06 5.56
CA PRO A 327 2.56 -10.75 6.99
C PRO A 327 3.00 -9.31 7.34
N THR A 328 4.05 -8.83 6.68
CA THR A 328 4.57 -7.47 6.88
C THR A 328 3.62 -6.43 6.32
N TRP A 329 3.11 -6.65 5.11
CA TRP A 329 2.21 -5.73 4.41
C TRP A 329 0.86 -5.63 5.10
N VAL A 330 0.27 -6.75 5.50
CA VAL A 330 -0.99 -6.79 6.28
C VAL A 330 -0.81 -6.03 7.60
N ALA A 331 0.28 -6.27 8.33
CA ALA A 331 0.55 -5.57 9.58
C ALA A 331 0.72 -4.05 9.39
N ASN A 332 1.40 -3.62 8.33
CA ASN A 332 1.63 -2.20 8.04
C ASN A 332 0.38 -1.52 7.45
N LEU A 333 -0.43 -2.23 6.67
CA LEU A 333 -1.72 -1.77 6.16
C LEU A 333 -2.66 -1.45 7.32
N HIS A 334 -2.88 -2.42 8.21
CA HIS A 334 -3.75 -2.23 9.37
C HIS A 334 -3.25 -1.13 10.31
N ARG A 335 -1.93 -1.01 10.48
CA ARG A 335 -1.33 0.08 11.26
C ARG A 335 -1.54 1.44 10.60
N GLY A 336 -1.34 1.54 9.29
CA GLY A 336 -1.46 2.80 8.55
C GLY A 336 -2.91 3.29 8.46
N LEU A 337 -3.88 2.38 8.44
CA LEU A 337 -5.32 2.72 8.43
C LEU A 337 -5.94 2.84 9.82
N ALA A 338 -5.19 2.60 10.90
CA ALA A 338 -5.72 2.59 12.26
C ALA A 338 -6.36 3.91 12.69
N ASP A 339 -5.81 5.03 12.20
CA ASP A 339 -6.27 6.39 12.51
C ASP A 339 -6.98 7.06 11.32
N LEU A 340 -7.45 6.27 10.35
CA LEU A 340 -8.13 6.77 9.16
C LEU A 340 -9.39 7.55 9.53
N ALA A 341 -9.60 8.70 8.90
CA ALA A 341 -10.86 9.44 8.91
C ALA A 341 -11.48 9.35 7.49
N PRO A 342 -12.24 8.28 7.19
CA PRO A 342 -12.61 7.98 5.81
C PRO A 342 -13.49 9.06 5.18
N TRP A 343 -14.32 9.75 5.98
CA TRP A 343 -15.14 10.89 5.52
C TRP A 343 -14.32 12.08 4.98
N ARG A 344 -13.01 12.11 5.26
CA ARG A 344 -12.10 13.19 4.82
C ARG A 344 -11.41 12.91 3.49
N LEU A 345 -11.43 11.66 3.01
CA LEU A 345 -10.62 11.24 1.86
C LEU A 345 -10.99 12.00 0.58
N ALA A 346 -12.27 12.15 0.28
CA ALA A 346 -12.71 12.86 -0.93
C ALA A 346 -12.21 14.32 -0.94
N SER A 347 -12.39 15.06 0.16
CA SER A 347 -11.90 16.44 0.28
C SER A 347 -10.37 16.53 0.23
N ALA A 348 -9.67 15.58 0.87
CA ALA A 348 -8.21 15.55 0.87
C ALA A 348 -7.64 15.30 -0.54
N TYR A 349 -8.24 14.38 -1.31
CA TYR A 349 -7.85 14.13 -2.69
C TYR A 349 -8.12 15.34 -3.58
N HIS A 350 -9.30 15.97 -3.45
CA HIS A 350 -9.64 17.18 -4.20
C HIS A 350 -8.63 18.30 -3.96
N GLY A 351 -8.35 18.65 -2.70
CA GLY A 351 -7.38 19.69 -2.36
C GLY A 351 -5.96 19.37 -2.84
N TRP A 352 -5.59 18.09 -2.87
CA TRP A 352 -4.32 17.65 -3.47
C TRP A 352 -4.30 17.86 -4.99
N ARG A 353 -5.37 17.50 -5.70
CA ARG A 353 -5.49 17.69 -7.16
C ARG A 353 -5.44 19.16 -7.54
N GLU A 354 -6.24 20.01 -6.90
CA GLU A 354 -6.24 21.46 -7.14
C GLU A 354 -4.84 22.05 -6.91
N GLY A 355 -4.17 21.66 -5.83
CA GLY A 355 -2.81 22.12 -5.53
C GLY A 355 -1.80 21.73 -6.60
N ARG A 356 -1.96 20.58 -7.27
CA ARG A 356 -1.09 20.15 -8.37
C ARG A 356 -1.43 20.83 -9.68
N GLN A 357 -2.71 20.99 -10.00
CA GLN A 357 -3.17 21.72 -11.18
C GLN A 357 -2.69 23.18 -11.14
N ALA A 358 -2.78 23.84 -9.98
CA ALA A 358 -2.27 25.19 -9.78
C ALA A 358 -0.76 25.32 -10.03
N LEU A 359 -0.01 24.22 -9.97
CA LEU A 359 1.43 24.14 -10.22
C LEU A 359 1.76 23.58 -11.61
N GLY A 360 0.76 23.32 -12.46
CA GLY A 360 0.96 22.72 -13.79
C GLY A 360 1.47 21.28 -13.74
N LEU A 361 1.24 20.56 -12.64
CA LEU A 361 1.67 19.18 -12.44
C LEU A 361 0.56 18.18 -12.80
N PRO A 362 0.91 16.94 -13.22
CA PRO A 362 -0.09 15.88 -13.44
C PRO A 362 -0.94 15.65 -12.19
N ALA A 363 -2.26 15.78 -12.32
CA ALA A 363 -3.20 15.71 -11.20
C ALA A 363 -4.19 14.53 -11.31
N GLN A 364 -3.92 13.60 -12.22
CA GLN A 364 -4.70 12.36 -12.39
C GLN A 364 -4.04 11.18 -11.65
N ASP A 365 -2.84 11.37 -11.10
CA ASP A 365 -2.11 10.29 -10.46
C ASP A 365 -2.70 9.98 -9.07
N PRO A 366 -2.65 8.73 -8.60
CA PRO A 366 -2.93 8.41 -7.21
C PRO A 366 -1.94 9.10 -6.27
N VAL A 367 -2.41 9.53 -5.09
CA VAL A 367 -1.56 10.13 -4.05
C VAL A 367 -1.28 9.14 -2.93
N VAL A 368 0.00 8.93 -2.63
CA VAL A 368 0.43 8.01 -1.56
C VAL A 368 -0.07 8.49 -0.19
N LEU A 369 -0.62 7.59 0.61
CA LEU A 369 -0.89 7.79 2.04
C LEU A 369 0.29 7.31 2.89
N PHE A 370 0.76 6.08 2.65
CA PHE A 370 1.91 5.49 3.33
C PHE A 370 2.46 4.28 2.56
N GLY A 371 3.69 3.87 2.88
CA GLY A 371 4.33 2.69 2.29
C GLY A 371 4.18 1.44 3.13
N LEU A 372 4.13 0.27 2.49
CA LEU A 372 4.04 -1.04 3.15
C LEU A 372 5.42 -1.62 3.52
N GLY A 373 6.49 -1.13 2.91
CA GLY A 373 7.88 -1.53 3.24
C GLY A 373 8.25 -2.94 2.78
N GLY A 374 9.38 -3.45 3.27
CA GLY A 374 9.84 -4.83 3.00
C GLY A 374 10.54 -5.04 1.65
N VAL A 375 10.51 -4.07 0.73
CA VAL A 375 11.07 -4.20 -0.62
C VAL A 375 12.27 -3.25 -0.81
N GLY A 376 13.39 -3.80 -1.31
CA GLY A 376 14.61 -3.08 -1.66
C GLY A 376 14.62 -2.44 -3.05
N ALA A 377 13.52 -2.54 -3.79
CA ALA A 377 13.38 -2.06 -5.16
C ALA A 377 13.20 -0.54 -5.26
N VAL A 378 13.43 0.01 -6.45
CA VAL A 378 13.23 1.43 -6.77
C VAL A 378 11.76 1.83 -6.61
N GLN A 379 10.85 1.02 -7.17
CA GLN A 379 9.42 1.15 -6.95
C GLN A 379 9.03 0.35 -5.73
N LYS A 380 8.32 0.99 -4.79
CA LYS A 380 7.94 0.39 -3.51
C LYS A 380 6.42 0.28 -3.42
N PRO A 381 5.91 -0.76 -2.74
CA PRO A 381 4.48 -0.94 -2.50
C PRO A 381 3.96 0.13 -1.54
N LYS A 382 2.91 0.83 -1.94
CA LYS A 382 2.30 1.92 -1.18
C LYS A 382 0.79 1.87 -1.29
N VAL A 383 0.13 2.22 -0.18
CA VAL A 383 -1.30 2.50 -0.19
C VAL A 383 -1.47 3.93 -0.68
N ALA A 384 -2.25 4.09 -1.73
CA ALA A 384 -2.56 5.39 -2.32
C ALA A 384 -4.07 5.65 -2.33
N LEU A 385 -4.41 6.92 -2.30
CA LEU A 385 -5.74 7.44 -2.51
C LEU A 385 -5.87 7.90 -3.96
N ASP A 386 -6.93 7.44 -4.58
CA ASP A 386 -7.33 7.73 -5.95
C ASP A 386 -8.82 8.12 -5.95
N GLN A 387 -9.37 8.40 -7.13
CA GLN A 387 -10.79 8.71 -7.29
C GLN A 387 -11.38 8.01 -8.51
N THR A 388 -12.56 7.44 -8.34
CA THR A 388 -13.44 6.94 -9.40
C THR A 388 -14.65 7.88 -9.54
N ASP A 389 -15.49 7.62 -10.53
CA ASP A 389 -16.76 8.33 -10.68
C ASP A 389 -17.70 8.09 -9.48
N ASP A 390 -17.56 6.94 -8.82
CA ASP A 390 -18.39 6.51 -7.68
C ASP A 390 -17.87 7.00 -6.32
N GLY A 391 -16.61 7.46 -6.24
CA GLY A 391 -16.05 7.97 -4.99
C GLY A 391 -14.55 7.80 -4.81
N PRO A 392 -14.03 8.00 -3.59
CA PRO A 392 -12.63 7.76 -3.27
C PRO A 392 -12.29 6.27 -3.32
N LEU A 393 -11.12 5.96 -3.91
CA LEU A 393 -10.58 4.61 -4.03
C LEU A 393 -9.26 4.52 -3.27
N LEU A 394 -9.12 3.52 -2.39
CA LEU A 394 -7.82 3.12 -1.86
C LEU A 394 -7.27 1.98 -2.70
N ARG A 395 -6.02 2.10 -3.12
CA ARG A 395 -5.40 1.10 -4.00
C ARG A 395 -3.94 0.83 -3.66
N LEU A 396 -3.47 -0.36 -4.00
CA LEU A 396 -2.05 -0.68 -3.96
C LEU A 396 -1.37 -0.15 -5.21
N ILE A 397 -0.29 0.61 -5.04
CA ILE A 397 0.55 1.07 -6.16
C ILE A 397 2.02 0.78 -5.90
N TYR A 398 2.78 0.61 -6.97
CA TYR A 398 4.23 0.49 -6.94
C TYR A 398 4.84 1.77 -7.50
N THR A 399 5.47 2.56 -6.64
CA THR A 399 6.03 3.86 -7.05
C THR A 399 7.32 4.21 -6.32
N GLY A 400 8.24 4.85 -7.05
CA GLY A 400 9.45 5.46 -6.48
C GLY A 400 9.21 6.85 -5.88
N SER A 401 8.04 7.47 -6.12
CA SER A 401 7.73 8.81 -5.64
C SER A 401 7.63 8.86 -4.12
N ASN A 402 8.34 9.79 -3.47
CA ASN A 402 8.22 10.03 -2.03
C ASN A 402 7.14 11.06 -1.67
N ALA A 403 6.43 11.60 -2.67
CA ALA A 403 5.32 12.51 -2.44
C ALA A 403 4.21 11.78 -1.65
N VAL A 404 3.68 12.41 -0.62
CA VAL A 404 2.70 11.83 0.30
C VAL A 404 1.60 12.84 0.62
N LEU A 405 0.37 12.36 0.79
CA LEU A 405 -0.74 13.14 1.32
C LEU A 405 -0.51 13.41 2.81
N PRO A 406 -0.46 14.68 3.26
CA PRO A 406 -0.22 15.00 4.66
C PRO A 406 -1.25 14.36 5.59
N TYR A 407 -0.77 13.71 6.66
CA TYR A 407 -1.57 12.99 7.66
C TYR A 407 -2.77 13.81 8.16
N PRO A 408 -2.62 15.10 8.53
CA PRO A 408 -3.75 15.86 9.06
C PRO A 408 -4.94 16.02 8.10
N GLN A 409 -4.78 15.69 6.82
CA GLN A 409 -5.86 15.78 5.83
C GLN A 409 -6.76 14.54 5.84
N TRP A 410 -6.26 13.37 6.25
CA TRP A 410 -6.98 12.10 6.10
C TRP A 410 -7.04 11.26 7.38
N THR A 411 -6.40 11.69 8.49
CA THR A 411 -6.51 11.00 9.79
C THR A 411 -7.52 11.67 10.72
N VAL A 412 -7.94 10.94 11.75
CA VAL A 412 -8.83 11.46 12.81
C VAL A 412 -8.08 12.55 13.60
N PRO A 413 -8.60 13.79 13.67
CA PRO A 413 -8.05 14.83 14.52
C PRO A 413 -7.98 14.40 16.00
N ALA A 414 -6.87 14.71 16.68
CA ALA A 414 -6.64 14.25 18.06
C ALA A 414 -7.70 14.76 19.06
N ASP A 415 -8.16 15.99 18.86
CA ASP A 415 -9.24 16.62 19.62
C ASP A 415 -10.60 15.99 19.33
N LEU A 416 -10.92 15.68 18.06
CA LEU A 416 -12.13 14.91 17.73
C LEU A 416 -12.08 13.51 18.35
N GLY A 417 -10.94 12.83 18.25
CA GLY A 417 -10.74 11.50 18.82
C GLY A 417 -11.02 11.44 20.32
N ALA A 418 -10.60 12.46 21.07
CA ALA A 418 -10.89 12.60 22.50
C ALA A 418 -12.40 12.76 22.78
N LEU A 419 -13.08 13.63 22.02
CA LEU A 419 -14.53 13.83 22.17
C LEU A 419 -15.34 12.57 21.85
N LEU A 420 -14.90 11.77 20.89
CA LEU A 420 -15.51 10.47 20.58
C LEU A 420 -15.38 9.43 21.71
N TYR A 421 -14.53 9.67 22.72
CA TYR A 421 -14.48 8.89 23.97
C TYR A 421 -15.19 9.57 25.14
N GLY A 422 -15.78 10.75 24.92
CA GLY A 422 -16.32 11.59 26.00
C GLY A 422 -15.23 12.22 26.87
N TRP A 423 -13.99 12.32 26.37
CA TRP A 423 -12.92 13.04 27.07
C TRP A 423 -12.89 14.50 26.64
N GLN A 424 -12.65 15.41 27.59
CA GLN A 424 -12.69 16.85 27.34
C GLN A 424 -11.27 17.43 27.19
N PRO A 425 -10.86 17.88 25.99
CA PRO A 425 -9.57 18.54 25.78
C PRO A 425 -9.44 19.86 26.55
N ASN A 426 -8.26 20.20 27.04
CA ASN A 426 -7.95 21.51 27.65
C ASN A 426 -7.50 22.58 26.64
N ILE A 427 -7.80 22.39 25.37
CA ILE A 427 -7.53 23.33 24.28
C ILE A 427 -8.83 23.91 23.72
N ALA A 428 -8.73 24.98 22.93
CA ALA A 428 -9.88 25.53 22.21
C ALA A 428 -10.55 24.44 21.35
N THR A 429 -11.81 24.13 21.68
CA THR A 429 -12.65 23.20 20.94
C THR A 429 -13.51 24.01 19.96
N PRO A 430 -13.71 23.51 18.73
CA PRO A 430 -14.51 24.22 17.76
C PRO A 430 -15.97 24.29 18.23
N VAL A 431 -16.58 25.45 18.10
CA VAL A 431 -18.01 25.61 18.34
C VAL A 431 -18.75 25.03 17.14
N ALA A 432 -19.78 24.21 17.37
CA ALA A 432 -20.69 23.82 16.29
C ALA A 432 -21.27 25.08 15.66
N VAL A 433 -21.37 25.14 14.33
CA VAL A 433 -22.11 26.23 13.69
C VAL A 433 -23.57 26.04 14.10
N SER A 434 -24.01 26.77 15.11
CA SER A 434 -25.42 26.88 15.44
C SER A 434 -26.05 27.50 14.21
N GLY A 435 -26.74 26.67 13.43
CA GLY A 435 -27.50 27.16 12.29
C GLY A 435 -28.32 28.35 12.75
N GLN A 436 -28.07 29.51 12.17
CA GLN A 436 -29.09 30.53 12.08
C GLN A 436 -30.28 29.82 11.42
N ARG A 437 -31.25 29.40 12.24
CA ARG A 437 -32.62 29.23 11.80
C ARG A 437 -33.12 30.64 11.45
N GLY A 438 -32.69 31.13 10.30
CA GLY A 438 -33.20 32.34 9.68
C GLY A 438 -34.45 31.97 8.91
N LEU A 439 -35.58 32.33 9.53
CA LEU A 439 -36.92 32.66 9.00
C LEU A 439 -37.26 32.28 7.57
#